data_AF-A0A1D8GKP9-F1
#
_entry.id   AF-A0A1D8GKP9-F1
#
_cell.length_a   1.000
_cell.length_b   1.000
_cell.length_c   1.000
_cell.angle_alpha   90.00
_cell.angle_beta   90.00
_cell.angle_gamma   90.00
#
_symmetry.space_group_name_H-M   'P 1'
#
loop_
_entity.id
_entity.type
_entity.pdbx_description
1 polymer ?
#
loop_
_entity_poly.entity_id
_entity_poly.type
_entity_poly.pdbx_seq_one_letter_code
_entity_poly.pdbx_strand_id
1 'polypeptide(L)'
;MQNLLRKRVFMILSVVICFSNSFIVSFGENADYEKGVTGKRIQMASADSSKELTREEKYNKTYGEYITILMGFYNAFVELKKTAEAGSEESISGKCYSLMTSVDKTLAEASNNLEPEPKYAYSKTYLTDSYRNLKNAINNLDMYDLYIVINDLNAANDTMKKIDEDIKKYNENYTEAFNYFSMVKGGKTVPSNLNETEQAFYNYLKGHHQALNDIYKNLNSAYEMVKENENPTELMKETFSKLNGISFQNLKTQKNRNVMIILNELTNLGNEALIELESYFIDVISASTSSDDKFVSALDSYKTKLNELNTVFAKIESEAKDINKNVAQTVREIQEKDYEEAKALGYSTIEEYYQALIAANQHGYDTVSEYNAALQDAKNKGFNSVEAYKETNGIQTLEDLEKYLNKHFSELETPQGEWFFKFHVSAIAAYDKNGKKISPYDFLVNTDWFNQSPGSIDDAVNLTAEQKQQTKDMLRDFQKKVADIAINAFPNKKIQGGFYTVSTYSKSTLTELRKAKSFEEFSSVLRQTDSRDASKITEYTSFSFLTWRNFKSATGSEAYDDNKITEFFWYTKDDKFKF
;
A
#
# COMPACT_ATOMS: atom_id res chain seq x y z
N MET A 1 -64.97 -26.60 -28.80
CA MET A 1 -64.37 -26.56 -27.44
C MET A 1 -62.98 -27.22 -27.39
N GLN A 2 -62.76 -28.41 -27.98
CA GLN A 2 -61.45 -29.08 -28.00
C GLN A 2 -60.32 -28.33 -28.74
N ASN A 3 -60.61 -27.52 -29.78
CA ASN A 3 -59.61 -26.70 -30.47
C ASN A 3 -59.16 -25.44 -29.70
N LEU A 4 -59.93 -24.99 -28.71
CA LEU A 4 -59.57 -23.87 -27.83
C LEU A 4 -58.68 -24.33 -26.67
N LEU A 5 -58.88 -25.56 -26.18
CA LEU A 5 -58.00 -26.22 -25.22
C LEU A 5 -56.65 -26.60 -25.84
N ARG A 6 -56.60 -27.11 -27.08
CA ARG A 6 -55.33 -27.39 -27.78
C ARG A 6 -54.48 -26.14 -28.03
N LYS A 7 -55.09 -25.00 -28.37
CA LYS A 7 -54.35 -23.73 -28.57
C LYS A 7 -53.83 -23.13 -27.26
N ARG A 8 -54.53 -23.30 -26.14
CA ARG A 8 -54.07 -22.83 -24.82
C ARG A 8 -52.97 -23.72 -24.23
N VAL A 9 -53.04 -25.03 -24.42
CA VAL A 9 -51.98 -25.97 -24.00
C VAL A 9 -50.71 -25.78 -24.84
N PHE A 10 -50.81 -25.51 -26.14
CA PHE A 10 -49.63 -25.19 -26.97
C PHE A 10 -49.00 -23.83 -26.61
N MET A 11 -49.80 -22.83 -26.21
CA MET A 11 -49.29 -21.51 -25.82
C MET A 11 -48.60 -21.56 -24.45
N ILE A 12 -49.09 -22.40 -23.52
CA ILE A 12 -48.48 -22.64 -22.21
C ILE A 12 -47.19 -23.49 -22.34
N LEU A 13 -47.14 -24.49 -23.23
CA LEU A 13 -45.91 -25.24 -23.51
C LEU A 13 -44.83 -24.38 -24.21
N SER A 14 -45.24 -23.41 -25.04
CA SER A 14 -44.30 -22.51 -25.73
C SER A 14 -43.66 -21.48 -24.78
N VAL A 15 -44.36 -21.09 -23.71
CA VAL A 15 -43.81 -20.18 -22.69
C VAL A 15 -42.86 -20.91 -21.74
N VAL A 16 -43.09 -22.22 -21.49
CA VAL A 16 -42.21 -23.04 -20.64
C VAL A 16 -40.94 -23.51 -21.40
N ILE A 17 -41.00 -23.66 -22.73
CA ILE A 17 -39.84 -24.06 -23.56
C ILE A 17 -38.97 -22.84 -23.96
N CYS A 18 -39.46 -21.60 -23.85
CA CYS A 18 -38.67 -20.40 -24.15
C CYS A 18 -37.80 -19.87 -22.99
N PHE A 19 -37.80 -20.51 -21.81
CA PHE A 19 -36.97 -20.11 -20.66
C PHE A 19 -35.91 -21.13 -20.23
N SER A 20 -35.60 -22.12 -21.07
CA SER A 20 -34.33 -22.85 -20.99
C SER A 20 -33.24 -22.17 -21.85
N ASN A 21 -33.16 -20.84 -21.80
CA ASN A 21 -31.91 -20.18 -22.13
C ASN A 21 -30.99 -20.38 -20.93
N SER A 22 -30.39 -21.57 -20.91
CA SER A 22 -29.10 -21.81 -20.32
C SER A 22 -28.24 -20.57 -20.57
N PHE A 23 -27.81 -19.91 -19.49
CA PHE A 23 -26.62 -19.07 -19.54
C PHE A 23 -25.43 -20.02 -19.76
N ILE A 24 -25.36 -20.63 -20.95
CA ILE A 24 -24.12 -21.13 -21.52
C ILE A 24 -23.38 -19.84 -21.87
N VAL A 25 -22.63 -19.32 -20.90
CA VAL A 25 -21.41 -18.61 -21.28
C VAL A 25 -20.58 -19.70 -21.96
N SER A 26 -20.63 -19.74 -23.29
CA SER A 26 -19.63 -20.46 -24.05
C SER A 26 -18.31 -19.78 -23.72
N PHE A 27 -17.55 -20.38 -22.80
CA PHE A 27 -16.16 -20.02 -22.59
C PHE A 27 -15.41 -20.49 -23.84
N GLY A 28 -15.46 -19.65 -24.86
CA GLY A 28 -14.54 -19.72 -25.97
C GLY A 28 -13.12 -19.61 -25.43
N GLU A 29 -12.27 -20.49 -25.94
CA GLU A 29 -10.81 -20.56 -25.86
C GLU A 29 -10.12 -19.55 -24.93
N ASN A 30 -9.40 -20.10 -23.93
CA ASN A 30 -8.44 -19.58 -22.94
C ASN A 30 -7.74 -18.20 -23.09
N ALA A 31 -7.87 -17.47 -24.20
CA ALA A 31 -7.24 -16.18 -24.46
C ALA A 31 -8.01 -14.95 -23.91
N ASP A 32 -9.30 -15.06 -23.59
CA ASP A 32 -10.12 -13.89 -23.22
C ASP A 32 -10.13 -13.55 -21.71
N TYR A 33 -9.76 -14.49 -20.82
CA TYR A 33 -9.66 -14.21 -19.37
C TYR A 33 -8.44 -13.32 -19.05
N GLU A 34 -7.28 -13.59 -19.66
CA GLU A 34 -6.12 -12.70 -19.56
C GLU A 34 -6.41 -11.32 -20.17
N LYS A 35 -7.14 -11.24 -21.30
CA LYS A 35 -7.53 -9.94 -21.89
C LYS A 35 -8.52 -9.16 -21.04
N GLY A 36 -9.46 -9.82 -20.35
CA GLY A 36 -10.42 -9.15 -19.46
C GLY A 36 -9.77 -8.56 -18.21
N VAL A 37 -8.84 -9.29 -17.59
CA VAL A 37 -8.11 -8.82 -16.39
C VAL A 37 -7.05 -7.77 -16.76
N THR A 38 -6.33 -7.96 -17.87
CA THR A 38 -5.31 -7.01 -18.34
C THR A 38 -5.94 -5.74 -18.94
N GLY A 39 -7.10 -5.87 -19.62
CA GLY A 39 -7.86 -4.74 -20.16
C GLY A 39 -8.44 -3.82 -19.08
N LYS A 40 -8.90 -4.39 -17.95
CA LYS A 40 -9.32 -3.60 -16.77
C LYS A 40 -8.14 -2.88 -16.08
N ARG A 41 -6.95 -3.52 -16.00
CA ARG A 41 -5.72 -2.87 -15.51
C ARG A 41 -5.36 -1.64 -16.34
N ILE A 42 -5.51 -1.68 -17.66
CA ILE A 42 -5.21 -0.54 -18.57
C ILE A 42 -6.25 0.58 -18.45
N GLN A 43 -7.55 0.26 -18.28
CA GLN A 43 -8.60 1.28 -18.11
C GLN A 43 -8.58 1.99 -16.75
N MET A 44 -8.17 1.30 -15.67
CA MET A 44 -8.08 1.93 -14.33
C MET A 44 -6.77 2.70 -14.11
N ALA A 45 -5.77 2.52 -14.98
CA ALA A 45 -4.55 3.33 -15.00
C ALA A 45 -4.73 4.66 -15.75
N SER A 46 -5.72 4.78 -16.64
CA SER A 46 -5.90 5.96 -17.49
C SER A 46 -6.92 6.98 -17.00
N ALA A 47 -7.66 6.71 -15.91
CA ALA A 47 -8.79 7.54 -15.48
C ALA A 47 -8.49 8.54 -14.35
N ASP A 48 -7.29 8.57 -13.75
CA ASP A 48 -7.03 9.38 -12.54
C ASP A 48 -5.64 10.06 -12.55
N SER A 49 -5.30 10.72 -13.65
CA SER A 49 -3.93 11.19 -13.96
C SER A 49 -3.49 12.52 -13.34
N SER A 50 -4.16 13.02 -12.28
CA SER A 50 -3.80 14.33 -11.69
C SER A 50 -3.30 14.31 -10.24
N LYS A 51 -3.38 13.19 -9.52
CA LYS A 51 -2.90 13.10 -8.14
C LYS A 51 -1.90 11.97 -7.97
N GLU A 52 -0.68 12.32 -7.58
CA GLU A 52 0.35 11.36 -7.27
C GLU A 52 -0.02 10.60 -6.00
N LEU A 53 -0.29 9.29 -6.13
CA LEU A 53 -0.63 8.42 -5.00
C LEU A 53 0.60 8.24 -4.10
N THR A 54 0.38 8.29 -2.78
CA THR A 54 1.37 7.92 -1.77
C THR A 54 1.79 6.45 -1.91
N ARG A 55 2.91 6.06 -1.27
CA ARG A 55 3.37 4.66 -1.27
C ARG A 55 2.31 3.70 -0.69
N GLU A 56 1.69 4.08 0.43
CA GLU A 56 0.61 3.30 1.08
C GLU A 56 -0.61 3.18 0.15
N GLU A 57 -1.03 4.26 -0.51
CA GLU A 57 -2.16 4.22 -1.47
C GLU A 57 -1.85 3.33 -2.69
N LYS A 58 -0.62 3.39 -3.21
CA LYS A 58 -0.15 2.50 -4.30
C LYS A 58 -0.15 1.04 -3.85
N TYR A 59 0.34 0.75 -2.65
CA TYR A 59 0.32 -0.59 -2.07
C TYR A 59 -1.12 -1.11 -1.94
N ASN A 60 -2.00 -0.33 -1.30
CA ASN A 60 -3.39 -0.71 -1.04
C ASN A 60 -4.19 -0.93 -2.33
N LYS A 61 -3.97 -0.09 -3.35
CA LYS A 61 -4.57 -0.27 -4.67
C LYS A 61 -4.14 -1.59 -5.29
N THR A 62 -2.84 -1.83 -5.38
CA THR A 62 -2.26 -3.07 -5.93
C THR A 62 -2.72 -4.31 -5.16
N TYR A 63 -2.75 -4.23 -3.83
CA TYR A 63 -3.22 -5.32 -2.97
C TYR A 63 -4.69 -5.69 -3.25
N GLY A 64 -5.55 -4.68 -3.40
CA GLY A 64 -6.97 -4.88 -3.72
C GLY A 64 -7.21 -5.53 -5.08
N GLU A 65 -6.37 -5.22 -6.07
CA GLU A 65 -6.41 -5.88 -7.37
C GLU A 65 -6.11 -7.38 -7.23
N TYR A 66 -5.07 -7.75 -6.48
CA TYR A 66 -4.74 -9.16 -6.25
C TYR A 66 -5.83 -9.90 -5.47
N ILE A 67 -6.44 -9.29 -4.45
CA ILE A 67 -7.59 -9.89 -3.75
C ILE A 67 -8.76 -10.18 -4.69
N THR A 68 -9.04 -9.26 -5.62
CA THR A 68 -10.11 -9.43 -6.60
C THR A 68 -9.80 -10.58 -7.56
N ILE A 69 -8.56 -10.68 -8.04
CA ILE A 69 -8.11 -11.76 -8.92
C ILE A 69 -8.19 -13.12 -8.19
N LEU A 70 -7.71 -13.18 -6.94
CA LEU A 70 -7.75 -14.39 -6.11
C LEU A 70 -9.18 -14.92 -5.91
N MET A 71 -10.15 -14.03 -5.69
CA MET A 71 -11.56 -14.40 -5.56
C MET A 71 -12.12 -14.98 -6.89
N GLY A 72 -11.67 -14.44 -8.02
CA GLY A 72 -12.00 -15.00 -9.35
C GLY A 72 -11.50 -16.43 -9.51
N PHE A 73 -10.25 -16.71 -9.11
CA PHE A 73 -9.69 -18.06 -9.16
C PHE A 73 -10.42 -19.05 -8.25
N TYR A 74 -10.80 -18.62 -7.04
CA TYR A 74 -11.57 -19.48 -6.13
C TYR A 74 -12.95 -19.86 -6.70
N ASN A 75 -13.64 -18.90 -7.33
CA ASN A 75 -14.92 -19.20 -7.98
C ASN A 75 -14.76 -20.22 -9.12
N ALA A 76 -13.71 -20.08 -9.95
CA ALA A 76 -13.40 -21.04 -11.00
C ALA A 76 -13.11 -22.44 -10.42
N PHE A 77 -12.35 -22.52 -9.33
CA PHE A 77 -12.11 -23.78 -8.61
C PHE A 77 -13.42 -24.42 -8.11
N VAL A 78 -14.34 -23.65 -7.53
CA VAL A 78 -15.63 -24.18 -7.03
C VAL A 78 -16.46 -24.81 -8.16
N GLU A 79 -16.51 -24.18 -9.33
CA GLU A 79 -17.23 -24.72 -10.50
C GLU A 79 -16.58 -26.01 -11.04
N LEU A 80 -15.23 -26.06 -11.08
CA LEU A 80 -14.52 -27.29 -11.43
C LEU A 80 -14.79 -28.40 -10.43
N LYS A 81 -14.78 -28.10 -9.13
CA LYS A 81 -15.07 -29.07 -8.07
C LYS A 81 -16.46 -29.68 -8.25
N LYS A 82 -17.48 -28.83 -8.45
CA LYS A 82 -18.86 -29.29 -8.73
C LYS A 82 -18.93 -30.19 -9.96
N THR A 83 -18.20 -29.84 -11.02
CA THR A 83 -18.17 -30.62 -12.26
C THR A 83 -17.57 -32.02 -12.03
N ALA A 84 -16.49 -32.12 -11.25
CA ALA A 84 -15.88 -33.39 -10.87
C ALA A 84 -16.79 -34.23 -9.96
N GLU A 85 -17.44 -33.59 -8.98
CA GLU A 85 -18.37 -34.27 -8.06
C GLU A 85 -19.64 -34.77 -8.77
N ALA A 86 -20.07 -34.11 -9.85
CA ALA A 86 -21.22 -34.51 -10.64
C ALA A 86 -20.95 -35.73 -11.57
N GLY A 87 -19.69 -36.19 -11.67
CA GLY A 87 -19.34 -37.34 -12.50
C GLY A 87 -19.41 -37.05 -14.01
N SER A 88 -18.97 -35.87 -14.44
CA SER A 88 -18.82 -35.50 -15.85
C SER A 88 -18.03 -36.56 -16.64
N GLU A 89 -18.49 -36.92 -17.84
CA GLU A 89 -17.72 -37.78 -18.77
C GLU A 89 -16.45 -37.08 -19.30
N GLU A 90 -16.43 -35.74 -19.30
CA GLU A 90 -15.27 -34.95 -19.67
C GLU A 90 -14.34 -34.76 -18.46
N SER A 91 -13.08 -35.15 -18.62
CA SER A 91 -12.01 -34.87 -17.66
C SER A 91 -11.81 -33.37 -17.49
N ILE A 92 -11.62 -32.94 -16.23
CA ILE A 92 -11.37 -31.54 -15.89
C ILE A 92 -9.88 -31.17 -15.85
N SER A 93 -8.97 -32.12 -16.06
CA SER A 93 -7.53 -31.93 -15.91
C SER A 93 -6.96 -30.75 -16.70
N GLY A 94 -7.38 -30.59 -17.97
CA GLY A 94 -6.94 -29.45 -18.79
C GLY A 94 -7.34 -28.10 -18.21
N LYS A 95 -8.54 -28.02 -17.60
CA LYS A 95 -9.05 -26.80 -16.94
C LYS A 95 -8.34 -26.56 -15.61
N CYS A 96 -8.09 -27.61 -14.82
CA CYS A 96 -7.28 -27.53 -13.59
C CYS A 96 -5.87 -27.01 -13.88
N TYR A 97 -5.20 -27.56 -14.90
CA TYR A 97 -3.86 -27.13 -15.30
C TYR A 97 -3.83 -25.64 -15.66
N SER A 98 -4.76 -25.19 -16.51
CA SER A 98 -4.85 -23.78 -16.91
C SER A 98 -5.10 -22.83 -15.73
N LEU A 99 -6.01 -23.20 -14.82
CA LEU A 99 -6.28 -22.42 -13.61
C LEU A 99 -5.05 -22.39 -12.68
N MET A 100 -4.40 -23.53 -12.47
CA MET A 100 -3.19 -23.64 -11.66
C MET A 100 -2.06 -22.77 -12.20
N THR A 101 -1.81 -22.77 -13.51
CA THR A 101 -0.80 -21.90 -14.15
C THR A 101 -1.12 -20.42 -13.93
N SER A 102 -2.40 -20.03 -14.03
CA SER A 102 -2.84 -18.65 -13.81
C SER A 102 -2.64 -18.21 -12.35
N VAL A 103 -2.96 -19.10 -11.41
CA VAL A 103 -2.72 -18.91 -9.97
C VAL A 103 -1.21 -18.75 -9.69
N ASP A 104 -0.36 -19.62 -10.25
CA ASP A 104 1.09 -19.56 -10.07
C ASP A 104 1.72 -18.28 -10.60
N LYS A 105 1.34 -17.88 -11.82
CA LYS A 105 1.81 -16.63 -12.43
C LYS A 105 1.43 -15.43 -11.54
N THR A 106 0.18 -15.37 -11.09
CA THR A 106 -0.30 -14.27 -10.25
C THR A 106 0.35 -14.28 -8.87
N LEU A 107 0.60 -15.46 -8.28
CA LEU A 107 1.34 -15.59 -7.03
C LEU A 107 2.76 -15.04 -7.15
N ALA A 108 3.47 -15.36 -8.24
CA ALA A 108 4.80 -14.82 -8.50
C ALA A 108 4.75 -13.29 -8.68
N GLU A 109 3.79 -12.78 -9.43
CA GLU A 109 3.56 -11.33 -9.59
C GLU A 109 3.29 -10.66 -8.23
N ALA A 110 2.36 -11.18 -7.42
CA ALA A 110 2.04 -10.63 -6.10
C ALA A 110 3.25 -10.66 -5.16
N SER A 111 4.05 -11.73 -5.22
CA SER A 111 5.26 -11.87 -4.40
C SER A 111 6.33 -10.85 -4.77
N ASN A 112 6.46 -10.51 -6.05
CA ASN A 112 7.49 -9.58 -6.53
C ASN A 112 7.05 -8.11 -6.51
N ASN A 113 5.79 -7.84 -6.83
CA ASN A 113 5.30 -6.47 -7.07
C ASN A 113 4.73 -5.79 -5.82
N LEU A 114 4.28 -6.55 -4.81
CA LEU A 114 3.91 -5.99 -3.51
C LEU A 114 5.17 -5.81 -2.68
N GLU A 115 5.78 -4.62 -2.72
CA GLU A 115 6.77 -4.26 -1.71
C GLU A 115 6.12 -4.33 -0.32
N PRO A 116 6.75 -4.96 0.69
CA PRO A 116 6.19 -5.00 2.03
C PRO A 116 5.96 -3.57 2.55
N GLU A 117 4.70 -3.24 2.86
CA GLU A 117 4.37 -2.00 3.57
C GLU A 117 4.68 -2.25 5.07
N PRO A 118 5.64 -1.53 5.69
CA PRO A 118 6.09 -1.83 7.05
C PRO A 118 4.98 -1.85 8.08
N LYS A 119 3.96 -1.00 7.88
CA LYS A 119 2.78 -0.90 8.74
C LYS A 119 1.93 -2.18 8.74
N TYR A 120 2.05 -3.03 7.72
CA TYR A 120 1.19 -4.21 7.52
C TYR A 120 1.97 -5.41 6.95
N ALA A 121 3.17 -5.68 7.47
CA ALA A 121 4.07 -6.69 6.93
C ALA A 121 3.41 -8.09 6.72
N TYR A 122 2.43 -8.46 7.54
CA TYR A 122 1.71 -9.74 7.46
C TYR A 122 0.68 -9.83 6.34
N SER A 123 0.15 -8.72 5.82
CA SER A 123 -0.93 -8.74 4.83
C SER A 123 -0.50 -9.41 3.52
N LYS A 124 0.75 -9.16 3.10
CA LYS A 124 1.37 -9.82 1.94
C LYS A 124 1.46 -11.33 2.14
N THR A 125 1.90 -11.77 3.32
CA THR A 125 2.03 -13.20 3.66
C THR A 125 0.68 -13.89 3.53
N TYR A 126 -0.37 -13.38 4.19
CA TYR A 126 -1.72 -13.94 4.10
C TYR A 126 -2.24 -14.02 2.66
N LEU A 127 -2.00 -12.98 1.85
CA LEU A 127 -2.37 -13.00 0.43
C LEU A 127 -1.64 -14.12 -0.32
N THR A 128 -0.32 -14.20 -0.19
CA THR A 128 0.49 -15.22 -0.89
C THR A 128 0.19 -16.63 -0.42
N ASP A 129 -0.08 -16.82 0.87
CA ASP A 129 -0.45 -18.12 1.44
C ASP A 129 -1.83 -18.55 0.95
N SER A 130 -2.76 -17.61 0.77
CA SER A 130 -4.05 -17.89 0.15
C SER A 130 -3.87 -18.41 -1.28
N TYR A 131 -3.07 -17.74 -2.12
CA TYR A 131 -2.76 -18.23 -3.46
C TYR A 131 -2.14 -19.63 -3.45
N ARG A 132 -1.20 -19.89 -2.54
CA ARG A 132 -0.52 -21.20 -2.44
C ARG A 132 -1.47 -22.32 -2.03
N ASN A 133 -2.34 -22.07 -1.04
CA ASN A 133 -3.33 -23.05 -0.61
C ASN A 133 -4.39 -23.32 -1.71
N LEU A 134 -4.84 -22.28 -2.42
CA LEU A 134 -5.75 -22.45 -3.55
C LEU A 134 -5.11 -23.28 -4.67
N LYS A 135 -3.84 -23.01 -5.00
CA LYS A 135 -3.06 -23.80 -5.95
C LYS A 135 -3.03 -25.28 -5.57
N ASN A 136 -2.72 -25.58 -4.30
CA ASN A 136 -2.67 -26.95 -3.80
C ASN A 136 -4.03 -27.64 -3.91
N ALA A 137 -5.12 -26.94 -3.57
CA ALA A 137 -6.48 -27.45 -3.75
C ALA A 137 -6.80 -27.77 -5.21
N ILE A 138 -6.40 -26.90 -6.17
CA ILE A 138 -6.59 -27.14 -7.60
C ILE A 138 -5.78 -28.36 -8.07
N ASN A 139 -4.52 -28.50 -7.63
CA ASN A 139 -3.69 -29.65 -7.94
C ASN A 139 -4.29 -30.95 -7.38
N ASN A 140 -4.81 -30.92 -6.15
CA ASN A 140 -5.50 -32.07 -5.57
C ASN A 140 -6.81 -32.37 -6.30
N LEU A 141 -7.52 -31.37 -6.81
CA LEU A 141 -8.72 -31.58 -7.63
C LEU A 141 -8.41 -32.25 -8.98
N ASP A 142 -7.28 -31.90 -9.61
CA ASP A 142 -6.77 -32.60 -10.80
C ASP A 142 -6.48 -34.07 -10.51
N MET A 143 -5.79 -34.35 -9.40
CA MET A 143 -5.52 -35.72 -8.96
C MET A 143 -6.79 -36.49 -8.63
N TYR A 144 -7.79 -35.84 -8.03
CA TYR A 144 -9.10 -36.44 -7.77
C TYR A 144 -9.78 -36.89 -9.07
N ASP A 145 -9.83 -36.04 -10.09
CA ASP A 145 -10.38 -36.38 -11.42
C ASP A 145 -9.68 -37.62 -12.00
N LEU A 146 -8.34 -37.63 -11.95
CA LEU A 146 -7.55 -38.78 -12.40
C LEU A 146 -7.90 -40.07 -11.65
N TYR A 147 -8.03 -40.01 -10.31
CA TYR A 147 -8.38 -41.18 -9.51
C TYR A 147 -9.78 -41.71 -9.78
N ILE A 148 -10.74 -40.83 -10.05
CA ILE A 148 -12.08 -41.21 -10.49
C ILE A 148 -12.02 -41.92 -11.85
N VAL A 149 -11.27 -41.38 -12.81
CA VAL A 149 -11.12 -41.98 -14.16
C VAL A 149 -10.52 -43.39 -14.11
N ILE A 150 -9.55 -43.63 -13.24
CA ILE A 150 -8.94 -44.98 -13.07
C ILE A 150 -9.69 -45.87 -12.07
N ASN A 151 -10.84 -45.42 -11.56
CA ASN A 151 -11.68 -46.14 -10.61
C ASN A 151 -10.97 -46.49 -9.27
N ASP A 152 -10.03 -45.65 -8.83
CA ASP A 152 -9.38 -45.76 -7.51
C ASP A 152 -10.12 -44.88 -6.48
N LEU A 153 -11.25 -45.41 -5.99
CA LEU A 153 -12.13 -44.69 -5.07
C LEU A 153 -11.46 -44.39 -3.71
N ASN A 154 -10.50 -45.20 -3.27
CA ASN A 154 -9.80 -44.96 -2.01
C ASN A 154 -8.88 -43.75 -2.14
N ALA A 155 -8.06 -43.70 -3.20
CA ALA A 155 -7.20 -42.56 -3.47
C ALA A 155 -8.00 -41.28 -3.75
N ALA A 156 -9.14 -41.39 -4.45
CA ALA A 156 -10.05 -40.27 -4.68
C ALA A 156 -10.59 -39.70 -3.36
N ASN A 157 -11.08 -40.56 -2.46
CA ASN A 157 -11.62 -40.14 -1.16
C ASN A 157 -10.55 -39.48 -0.27
N ASP A 158 -9.33 -40.02 -0.23
CA ASP A 158 -8.23 -39.41 0.52
C ASP A 158 -7.77 -38.08 -0.08
N THR A 159 -7.83 -37.96 -1.41
CA THR A 159 -7.52 -36.71 -2.10
C THR A 159 -8.59 -35.64 -1.81
N MET A 160 -9.87 -36.02 -1.75
CA MET A 160 -10.94 -35.08 -1.37
C MET A 160 -10.75 -34.51 0.04
N LYS A 161 -10.28 -35.32 1.00
CA LYS A 161 -9.92 -34.81 2.35
C LYS A 161 -8.82 -33.75 2.29
N LYS A 162 -7.79 -33.96 1.45
CA LYS A 162 -6.71 -32.97 1.24
C LYS A 162 -7.23 -31.68 0.60
N ILE A 163 -8.15 -31.79 -0.36
CA ILE A 163 -8.83 -30.62 -0.94
C ILE A 163 -9.53 -29.83 0.17
N ASP A 164 -10.28 -30.49 1.06
CA ASP A 164 -10.99 -29.81 2.14
C ASP A 164 -10.01 -29.17 3.15
N GLU A 165 -8.89 -29.81 3.46
CA GLU A 165 -7.82 -29.25 4.29
C GLU A 165 -7.16 -28.01 3.68
N ASP A 166 -6.84 -28.05 2.38
CA ASP A 166 -6.25 -26.93 1.66
C ASP A 166 -7.25 -25.77 1.53
N ILE A 167 -8.52 -26.06 1.30
CA ILE A 167 -9.58 -25.05 1.24
C ILE A 167 -9.84 -24.42 2.60
N LYS A 168 -9.72 -25.19 3.70
CA LYS A 168 -9.76 -24.63 5.06
C LYS A 168 -8.62 -23.63 5.26
N LYS A 169 -7.38 -24.00 4.95
CA LYS A 169 -6.20 -23.10 5.06
C LYS A 169 -6.31 -21.90 4.12
N TYR A 170 -6.84 -22.09 2.91
CA TYR A 170 -7.15 -21.00 1.99
C TYR A 170 -8.12 -20.01 2.64
N ASN A 171 -9.24 -20.48 3.19
CA ASN A 171 -10.26 -19.62 3.81
C ASN A 171 -9.71 -18.86 5.02
N GLU A 172 -8.90 -19.50 5.87
CA GLU A 172 -8.24 -18.85 7.00
C GLU A 172 -7.34 -17.68 6.54
N ASN A 173 -6.41 -17.94 5.61
CA ASN A 173 -5.51 -16.91 5.08
C ASN A 173 -6.24 -15.84 4.26
N TYR A 174 -7.23 -16.25 3.46
CA TYR A 174 -7.99 -15.33 2.61
C TYR A 174 -8.83 -14.39 3.47
N THR A 175 -9.35 -14.86 4.60
CA THR A 175 -10.09 -14.02 5.54
C THR A 175 -9.20 -12.91 6.08
N GLU A 176 -7.98 -13.23 6.54
CA GLU A 176 -7.04 -12.22 7.02
C GLU A 176 -6.61 -11.24 5.91
N ALA A 177 -6.32 -11.76 4.73
CA ALA A 177 -5.95 -10.95 3.56
C ALA A 177 -7.11 -10.02 3.13
N PHE A 178 -8.33 -10.54 3.12
CA PHE A 178 -9.53 -9.79 2.76
C PHE A 178 -9.91 -8.76 3.83
N ASN A 179 -9.74 -9.07 5.11
CA ASN A 179 -9.95 -8.15 6.22
C ASN A 179 -9.01 -6.95 6.08
N TYR A 180 -7.72 -7.19 5.82
CA TYR A 180 -6.78 -6.12 5.52
C TYR A 180 -7.26 -5.25 4.35
N PHE A 181 -7.56 -5.87 3.20
CA PHE A 181 -8.07 -5.14 2.03
C PHE A 181 -9.30 -4.30 2.36
N SER A 182 -10.21 -4.85 3.15
CA SER A 182 -11.42 -4.17 3.59
C SER A 182 -11.06 -2.97 4.46
N MET A 183 -10.16 -3.12 5.44
CA MET A 183 -9.70 -2.03 6.31
C MET A 183 -9.04 -0.87 5.58
N VAL A 184 -8.36 -1.12 4.45
CA VAL A 184 -7.59 -0.09 3.72
C VAL A 184 -8.28 0.44 2.46
N LYS A 185 -9.47 -0.07 2.12
CA LYS A 185 -10.24 0.37 0.96
C LYS A 185 -10.65 1.85 1.09
N GLY A 186 -9.98 2.72 0.33
CA GLY A 186 -10.21 4.17 0.34
C GLY A 186 -9.14 5.01 1.06
N GLY A 187 -7.98 4.42 1.42
CA GLY A 187 -6.84 5.18 1.95
C GLY A 187 -6.97 5.63 3.41
N LYS A 188 -7.99 5.14 4.13
CA LYS A 188 -8.13 5.32 5.58
C LYS A 188 -8.35 3.95 6.22
N THR A 189 -7.56 3.60 7.23
CA THR A 189 -7.85 2.49 8.14
C THR A 189 -9.13 2.81 8.89
N VAL A 190 -10.23 2.14 8.53
CA VAL A 190 -11.48 2.23 9.29
C VAL A 190 -11.68 0.92 10.05
N PRO A 191 -11.56 0.91 11.39
CA PRO A 191 -11.81 -0.28 12.22
C PRO A 191 -13.20 -0.92 12.02
N SER A 192 -14.14 -0.18 11.41
CA SER A 192 -15.47 -0.69 11.07
C SER A 192 -15.46 -1.87 10.10
N ASN A 193 -14.39 -2.08 9.33
CA ASN A 193 -14.40 -3.02 8.20
C ASN A 193 -14.10 -4.48 8.60
N LEU A 194 -13.61 -4.71 9.82
CA LEU A 194 -13.55 -6.07 10.41
C LEU A 194 -14.95 -6.59 10.79
N ASN A 195 -15.89 -5.68 11.09
CA ASN A 195 -17.29 -6.03 11.36
C ASN A 195 -18.12 -6.12 10.08
N GLU A 196 -17.63 -5.63 8.94
CA GLU A 196 -18.43 -5.51 7.73
C GLU A 196 -18.90 -6.85 7.16
N THR A 197 -18.18 -7.95 7.31
CA THR A 197 -18.59 -9.22 6.64
C THR A 197 -19.79 -9.88 7.31
N GLU A 198 -19.80 -10.02 8.64
CA GLU A 198 -20.93 -10.55 9.42
C GLU A 198 -22.04 -9.50 9.56
N GLN A 199 -21.71 -8.22 9.76
CA GLN A 199 -22.71 -7.15 9.85
C GLN A 199 -23.39 -6.87 8.51
N ALA A 200 -22.66 -6.85 7.39
CA ALA A 200 -23.27 -6.71 6.07
C ALA A 200 -24.08 -7.94 5.70
N PHE A 201 -23.62 -9.14 6.07
CA PHE A 201 -24.43 -10.35 5.90
C PHE A 201 -25.71 -10.30 6.73
N TYR A 202 -25.64 -9.88 7.99
CA TYR A 202 -26.83 -9.66 8.84
C TYR A 202 -27.77 -8.62 8.23
N ASN A 203 -27.25 -7.46 7.80
CA ASN A 203 -28.06 -6.39 7.21
C ASN A 203 -28.73 -6.85 5.90
N TYR A 204 -27.99 -7.59 5.07
CA TYR A 204 -28.50 -8.21 3.85
C TYR A 204 -29.62 -9.22 4.16
N LEU A 205 -29.36 -10.14 5.09
CA LEU A 205 -30.32 -11.14 5.52
C LEU A 205 -31.57 -10.52 6.14
N LYS A 206 -31.43 -9.42 6.89
CA LYS A 206 -32.53 -8.68 7.53
C LYS A 206 -33.53 -8.17 6.51
N GLY A 207 -33.06 -7.65 5.38
CA GLY A 207 -33.95 -7.19 4.29
C GLY A 207 -34.78 -8.33 3.69
N HIS A 208 -34.15 -9.47 3.42
CA HIS A 208 -34.84 -10.64 2.88
C HIS A 208 -35.75 -11.32 3.90
N HIS A 209 -35.32 -11.38 5.16
CA HIS A 209 -36.08 -11.92 6.29
C HIS A 209 -37.42 -11.20 6.46
N GLN A 210 -37.43 -9.87 6.36
CA GLN A 210 -38.66 -9.08 6.41
C GLN A 210 -39.57 -9.39 5.22
N ALA A 211 -39.03 -9.45 4.00
CA ALA A 211 -39.81 -9.78 2.80
C ALA A 211 -40.47 -11.16 2.88
N LEU A 212 -39.78 -12.17 3.43
CA LEU A 212 -40.31 -13.52 3.63
C LEU A 212 -41.44 -13.57 4.66
N ASN A 213 -41.32 -12.81 5.76
CA ASN A 213 -42.41 -12.66 6.71
C ASN A 213 -43.65 -11.99 6.09
N ASP A 214 -43.44 -11.00 5.22
CA ASP A 214 -44.54 -10.34 4.51
C ASP A 214 -45.19 -11.26 3.46
N ILE A 215 -44.42 -12.12 2.78
CA ILE A 215 -44.95 -13.15 1.87
C ILE A 215 -45.92 -14.08 2.63
N TYR A 216 -45.52 -14.59 3.80
CA TYR A 216 -46.41 -15.41 4.63
C TYR A 216 -47.72 -14.69 4.99
N LYS A 217 -47.62 -13.44 5.45
CA LYS A 217 -48.80 -12.62 5.80
C LYS A 217 -49.70 -12.39 4.60
N ASN A 218 -49.12 -12.10 3.43
CA ASN A 218 -49.87 -11.86 2.20
C ASN A 218 -50.58 -13.13 1.73
N LEU A 219 -49.90 -14.29 1.71
CA LEU A 219 -50.50 -15.58 1.36
C LEU A 219 -51.67 -15.92 2.30
N ASN A 220 -51.47 -15.78 3.61
CA ASN A 220 -52.51 -16.06 4.60
C ASN A 220 -53.71 -15.11 4.48
N SER A 221 -53.48 -13.81 4.23
CA SER A 221 -54.56 -12.83 4.09
C SER A 221 -55.32 -13.03 2.77
N ALA A 222 -54.61 -13.31 1.67
CA ALA A 222 -55.21 -13.63 0.39
C ALA A 222 -56.10 -14.88 0.48
N TYR A 223 -55.69 -15.87 1.27
CA TYR A 223 -56.50 -17.06 1.55
C TYR A 223 -57.79 -16.75 2.31
N GLU A 224 -57.73 -15.95 3.37
CA GLU A 224 -58.95 -15.52 4.08
C GLU A 224 -59.89 -14.71 3.18
N MET A 225 -59.35 -13.85 2.31
CA MET A 225 -60.14 -13.15 1.28
C MET A 225 -60.87 -14.13 0.36
N VAL A 226 -60.20 -15.19 -0.12
CA VAL A 226 -60.85 -16.20 -0.97
C VAL A 226 -61.99 -16.90 -0.23
N LYS A 227 -61.80 -17.25 1.06
CA LYS A 227 -62.86 -17.86 1.89
C LYS A 227 -64.06 -16.93 2.10
N GLU A 228 -63.83 -15.63 2.14
CA GLU A 228 -64.85 -14.60 2.24
C GLU A 228 -65.48 -14.23 0.87
N ASN A 229 -65.07 -14.92 -0.21
CA ASN A 229 -65.44 -14.63 -1.61
C ASN A 229 -65.01 -13.24 -2.10
N GLU A 230 -63.93 -12.71 -1.53
CA GLU A 230 -63.27 -11.48 -1.98
C GLU A 230 -62.18 -11.77 -3.04
N ASN A 231 -61.73 -10.74 -3.75
CA ASN A 231 -60.74 -10.88 -4.82
C ASN A 231 -59.30 -10.69 -4.29
N PRO A 232 -58.47 -11.76 -4.22
CA PRO A 232 -57.10 -11.70 -3.69
C PRO A 232 -56.04 -11.22 -4.71
N THR A 233 -56.43 -10.93 -5.96
CA THR A 233 -55.50 -10.82 -7.09
C THR A 233 -54.36 -9.82 -6.88
N GLU A 234 -54.63 -8.65 -6.31
CA GLU A 234 -53.58 -7.64 -6.08
C GLU A 234 -52.56 -8.10 -5.03
N LEU A 235 -53.03 -8.78 -3.98
CA LEU A 235 -52.17 -9.30 -2.93
C LEU A 235 -51.33 -10.50 -3.43
N MET A 236 -51.90 -11.34 -4.30
CA MET A 236 -51.15 -12.38 -5.02
C MET A 236 -50.06 -11.81 -5.92
N LYS A 237 -50.36 -10.76 -6.70
CA LYS A 237 -49.36 -10.08 -7.53
C LYS A 237 -48.23 -9.46 -6.71
N GLU A 238 -48.57 -8.82 -5.59
CA GLU A 238 -47.57 -8.28 -4.67
C GLU A 238 -46.68 -9.39 -4.11
N THR A 239 -47.28 -10.51 -3.71
CA THR A 239 -46.57 -11.70 -3.21
C THR A 239 -45.62 -12.26 -4.27
N PHE A 240 -46.10 -12.43 -5.50
CA PHE A 240 -45.28 -12.86 -6.64
C PHE A 240 -44.09 -11.92 -6.89
N SER A 241 -44.33 -10.60 -6.87
CA SER A 241 -43.26 -9.61 -7.02
C SER A 241 -42.22 -9.70 -5.91
N LYS A 242 -42.64 -9.93 -4.65
CA LYS A 242 -41.71 -10.12 -3.52
C LYS A 242 -40.90 -11.40 -3.67
N LEU A 243 -41.54 -12.51 -4.04
CA LEU A 243 -40.85 -13.79 -4.29
C LEU A 243 -39.79 -13.67 -5.38
N ASN A 244 -40.09 -12.98 -6.48
CA ASN A 244 -39.13 -12.77 -7.58
C ASN A 244 -38.04 -11.73 -7.26
N GLY A 245 -38.31 -10.80 -6.34
CA GLY A 245 -37.32 -9.83 -5.85
C GLY A 245 -36.28 -10.45 -4.91
N ILE A 246 -36.56 -11.66 -4.40
CA ILE A 246 -35.63 -12.39 -3.56
C ILE A 246 -34.58 -13.06 -4.48
N SER A 247 -33.45 -12.36 -4.64
CA SER A 247 -32.26 -12.91 -5.29
C SER A 247 -31.14 -13.03 -4.26
N PHE A 248 -30.39 -14.11 -4.38
CA PHE A 248 -29.32 -14.38 -3.45
C PHE A 248 -27.97 -14.36 -4.13
N GLN A 249 -27.08 -13.49 -3.66
CA GLN A 249 -25.72 -13.43 -4.16
C GLN A 249 -24.80 -14.41 -3.44
N ASN A 250 -23.73 -14.81 -4.13
CA ASN A 250 -22.79 -15.83 -3.69
C ASN A 250 -22.10 -15.40 -2.37
N LEU A 251 -22.31 -16.15 -1.29
CA LEU A 251 -21.81 -15.82 0.05
C LEU A 251 -20.55 -16.61 0.42
N LYS A 252 -19.68 -15.94 1.19
CA LYS A 252 -18.28 -16.33 1.40
C LYS A 252 -18.05 -17.46 2.41
N THR A 253 -18.96 -17.71 3.35
CA THR A 253 -18.74 -18.68 4.44
C THR A 253 -19.71 -19.88 4.37
N GLN A 254 -19.26 -21.05 4.82
CA GLN A 254 -20.07 -22.28 4.90
C GLN A 254 -21.35 -22.08 5.74
N LYS A 255 -21.23 -21.33 6.84
CA LYS A 255 -22.37 -20.96 7.70
C LYS A 255 -23.43 -20.17 6.94
N ASN A 256 -23.01 -19.21 6.12
CA ASN A 256 -23.90 -18.40 5.29
C ASN A 256 -24.54 -19.24 4.17
N ARG A 257 -23.85 -20.29 3.67
CA ARG A 257 -24.42 -21.25 2.70
C ARG A 257 -25.60 -22.04 3.27
N ASN A 258 -25.60 -22.37 4.56
CA ASN A 258 -26.74 -23.07 5.17
C ASN A 258 -27.98 -22.18 5.27
N VAL A 259 -27.80 -20.89 5.60
CA VAL A 259 -28.90 -19.90 5.57
C VAL A 259 -29.46 -19.79 4.16
N MET A 260 -28.60 -19.86 3.16
CA MET A 260 -28.96 -19.83 1.75
C MET A 260 -29.83 -21.00 1.30
N ILE A 261 -29.55 -22.20 1.80
CA ILE A 261 -30.40 -23.37 1.53
C ILE A 261 -31.80 -23.12 2.08
N ILE A 262 -31.91 -22.65 3.34
CA ILE A 262 -33.19 -22.33 3.98
C ILE A 262 -33.97 -21.28 3.18
N LEU A 263 -33.27 -20.25 2.72
CA LEU A 263 -33.83 -19.15 1.95
C LEU A 263 -34.35 -19.60 0.57
N ASN A 264 -33.60 -20.44 -0.15
CA ASN A 264 -34.05 -21.01 -1.43
C ASN A 264 -35.25 -21.94 -1.25
N GLU A 265 -35.23 -22.78 -0.21
CA GLU A 265 -36.37 -23.63 0.15
C GLU A 265 -37.62 -22.80 0.44
N LEU A 266 -37.48 -21.70 1.18
CA LEU A 266 -38.57 -20.76 1.44
C LEU A 266 -39.14 -20.15 0.17
N THR A 267 -38.29 -19.68 -0.76
CA THR A 267 -38.76 -19.14 -2.04
C THR A 267 -39.53 -20.19 -2.85
N ASN A 268 -39.05 -21.43 -2.87
CA ASN A 268 -39.74 -22.53 -3.56
C ASN A 268 -41.10 -22.85 -2.93
N LEU A 269 -41.15 -23.01 -1.60
CA LEU A 269 -42.39 -23.25 -0.85
C LEU A 269 -43.38 -22.08 -1.01
N GLY A 270 -42.87 -20.84 -1.12
CA GLY A 270 -43.71 -19.66 -1.33
C GLY A 270 -44.35 -19.63 -2.71
N ASN A 271 -43.59 -20.02 -3.74
CA ASN A 271 -44.12 -20.19 -5.10
C ASN A 271 -45.15 -21.33 -5.17
N GLU A 272 -44.90 -22.45 -4.51
CA GLU A 272 -45.85 -23.57 -4.42
C GLU A 272 -47.15 -23.14 -3.75
N ALA A 273 -47.07 -22.48 -2.59
CA ALA A 273 -48.24 -21.97 -1.88
C ALA A 273 -49.02 -20.95 -2.73
N LEU A 274 -48.33 -20.08 -3.49
CA LEU A 274 -49.00 -19.12 -4.37
C LEU A 274 -49.76 -19.82 -5.52
N ILE A 275 -49.17 -20.84 -6.16
CA ILE A 275 -49.81 -21.61 -7.24
C ILE A 275 -51.04 -22.36 -6.74
N GLU A 276 -50.94 -23.01 -5.58
CA GLU A 276 -52.07 -23.72 -4.98
C GLU A 276 -53.18 -22.76 -4.55
N LEU A 277 -52.83 -21.55 -4.08
CA LEU A 277 -53.81 -20.51 -3.76
C LEU A 277 -54.54 -19.99 -5.01
N GLU A 278 -53.82 -19.75 -6.10
CA GLU A 278 -54.42 -19.36 -7.39
C GLU A 278 -55.39 -20.43 -7.90
N SER A 279 -55.01 -21.71 -7.77
CA SER A 279 -55.86 -22.84 -8.16
C SER A 279 -57.14 -22.89 -7.32
N TYR A 280 -57.00 -22.77 -5.99
CA TYR A 280 -58.14 -22.70 -5.07
C TYR A 280 -59.08 -21.52 -5.39
N PHE A 281 -58.52 -20.33 -5.64
CA PHE A 281 -59.30 -19.16 -6.02
C PHE A 281 -60.09 -19.37 -7.32
N ILE A 282 -59.47 -19.96 -8.36
CA ILE A 282 -60.13 -20.28 -9.63
C ILE A 282 -61.30 -21.23 -9.41
N ASP A 283 -61.12 -22.23 -8.56
CA ASP A 283 -62.17 -23.18 -8.24
C ASP A 283 -63.36 -22.50 -7.55
N VAL A 284 -63.10 -21.69 -6.52
CA VAL A 284 -64.12 -20.92 -5.79
C VAL A 284 -64.94 -20.04 -6.74
N ILE A 285 -64.30 -19.28 -7.64
CA ILE A 285 -65.01 -18.41 -8.59
C ILE A 285 -65.77 -19.21 -9.67
N SER A 286 -65.34 -20.45 -9.96
CA SER A 286 -66.00 -21.33 -10.92
C SER A 286 -67.16 -22.12 -10.31
N ALA A 287 -67.38 -22.00 -9.00
CA ALA A 287 -68.31 -22.80 -8.22
C ALA A 287 -68.07 -24.31 -8.35
N SER A 288 -66.80 -24.72 -8.55
CA SER A 288 -66.40 -26.11 -8.48
C SER A 288 -66.24 -26.53 -7.02
N THR A 289 -66.37 -27.83 -6.74
CA THR A 289 -66.04 -28.37 -5.42
C THR A 289 -64.52 -28.40 -5.27
N SER A 290 -63.92 -27.35 -4.70
CA SER A 290 -62.50 -27.36 -4.32
C SER A 290 -62.29 -27.71 -2.86
N SER A 291 -61.13 -28.32 -2.64
CA SER A 291 -60.51 -28.43 -1.32
C SER A 291 -59.32 -27.48 -1.30
N ASP A 292 -59.16 -26.76 -0.19
CA ASP A 292 -58.00 -25.91 0.13
C ASP A 292 -56.84 -26.70 0.75
N ASP A 293 -56.98 -28.02 0.93
CA ASP A 293 -56.02 -28.86 1.66
C ASP A 293 -54.59 -28.73 1.11
N LYS A 294 -54.44 -28.60 -0.21
CA LYS A 294 -53.12 -28.43 -0.84
C LYS A 294 -52.48 -27.09 -0.51
N PHE A 295 -53.26 -26.01 -0.57
CA PHE A 295 -52.79 -24.69 -0.20
C PHE A 295 -52.40 -24.65 1.28
N VAL A 296 -53.27 -25.18 2.16
CA VAL A 296 -53.01 -25.23 3.62
C VAL A 296 -51.72 -26.00 3.91
N SER A 297 -51.53 -27.16 3.28
CA SER A 297 -50.30 -27.97 3.41
C SER A 297 -49.04 -27.22 2.95
N ALA A 298 -49.11 -26.53 1.80
CA ALA A 298 -47.99 -25.74 1.30
C ALA A 298 -47.67 -24.53 2.21
N LEU A 299 -48.71 -23.84 2.70
CA LEU A 299 -48.56 -22.71 3.63
C LEU A 299 -47.97 -23.14 4.97
N ASP A 300 -48.37 -24.29 5.51
CA ASP A 300 -47.81 -24.84 6.75
C ASP A 300 -46.34 -25.26 6.60
N SER A 301 -45.98 -25.81 5.44
CA SER A 301 -44.59 -26.10 5.09
C SER A 301 -43.75 -24.83 5.02
N TYR A 302 -44.26 -23.78 4.36
CA TYR A 302 -43.64 -22.45 4.34
C TYR A 302 -43.44 -21.88 5.74
N LYS A 303 -44.49 -21.92 6.58
CA LYS A 303 -44.47 -21.42 7.96
C LYS A 303 -43.43 -22.13 8.81
N THR A 304 -43.35 -23.45 8.68
CA THR A 304 -42.37 -24.28 9.40
C THR A 304 -40.96 -23.85 9.04
N LYS A 305 -40.66 -23.71 7.76
CA LYS A 305 -39.34 -23.28 7.28
C LYS A 305 -39.04 -21.82 7.66
N LEU A 306 -40.04 -20.95 7.70
CA LEU A 306 -39.88 -19.55 8.12
C LEU A 306 -39.50 -19.47 9.61
N ASN A 307 -40.06 -20.32 10.45
CA ASN A 307 -39.69 -20.41 11.87
C ASN A 307 -38.24 -20.90 12.07
N GLU A 308 -37.78 -21.83 11.23
CA GLU A 308 -36.37 -22.23 11.19
C GLU A 308 -35.47 -21.04 10.84
N LEU A 309 -35.81 -20.28 9.79
CA LEU A 309 -35.08 -19.07 9.42
C LEU A 309 -35.07 -18.03 10.56
N ASN A 310 -36.20 -17.80 11.22
CA ASN A 310 -36.30 -16.87 12.36
C ASN A 310 -35.32 -17.23 13.48
N THR A 311 -35.18 -18.52 13.78
CA THR A 311 -34.26 -19.02 14.81
C THR A 311 -32.80 -18.78 14.41
N VAL A 312 -32.45 -19.11 13.16
CA VAL A 312 -31.11 -18.90 12.61
C VAL A 312 -30.77 -17.41 12.54
N PHE A 313 -31.73 -16.58 12.13
CA PHE A 313 -31.59 -15.13 12.05
C PHE A 313 -31.30 -14.50 13.42
N ALA A 314 -32.04 -14.87 14.46
CA ALA A 314 -31.80 -14.37 15.83
C ALA A 314 -30.41 -14.72 16.35
N LYS A 315 -29.90 -15.92 16.00
CA LYS A 315 -28.54 -16.33 16.35
C LYS A 315 -27.48 -15.45 15.66
N ILE A 316 -27.63 -15.24 14.35
CA ILE A 316 -26.73 -14.36 13.56
C ILE A 316 -26.77 -12.93 14.09
N GLU A 317 -27.94 -12.42 14.46
CA GLU A 317 -28.07 -11.09 15.07
C GLU A 317 -27.28 -10.97 16.38
N SER A 318 -27.36 -11.98 17.25
CA SER A 318 -26.61 -12.02 18.50
C SER A 318 -25.11 -12.06 18.25
N GLU A 319 -24.66 -12.92 17.34
CA GLU A 319 -23.24 -13.08 17.01
C GLU A 319 -22.67 -11.79 16.40
N ALA A 320 -23.39 -11.13 15.49
CA ALA A 320 -22.98 -9.85 14.94
C ALA A 320 -22.86 -8.76 16.02
N LYS A 321 -23.77 -8.72 17.00
CA LYS A 321 -23.70 -7.81 18.17
C LYS A 321 -22.48 -8.10 19.05
N ASP A 322 -22.19 -9.38 19.30
CA ASP A 322 -21.05 -9.79 20.11
C ASP A 322 -19.71 -9.49 19.44
N ILE A 323 -19.59 -9.72 18.12
CA ILE A 323 -18.39 -9.36 17.35
C ILE A 323 -18.14 -7.85 17.42
N ASN A 324 -19.16 -7.02 17.21
CA ASN A 324 -19.02 -5.56 17.33
C ASN A 324 -18.49 -5.14 18.70
N LYS A 325 -19.01 -5.76 19.77
CA LYS A 325 -18.58 -5.48 21.15
C LYS A 325 -17.13 -5.91 21.39
N ASN A 326 -16.76 -7.11 20.95
CA ASN A 326 -15.43 -7.68 21.14
C ASN A 326 -14.38 -6.89 20.35
N VAL A 327 -14.63 -6.56 19.08
CA VAL A 327 -13.71 -5.75 18.27
C VAL A 327 -13.52 -4.37 18.90
N ALA A 328 -14.60 -3.70 19.33
CA ALA A 328 -14.50 -2.40 20.00
C ALA A 328 -13.77 -2.47 21.35
N GLN A 329 -13.79 -3.61 22.03
CA GLN A 329 -13.03 -3.84 23.25
C GLN A 329 -11.55 -4.10 22.93
N THR A 330 -11.24 -5.02 22.02
CA THR A 330 -9.86 -5.33 21.63
C THR A 330 -9.13 -4.13 21.03
N VAL A 331 -9.82 -3.31 20.21
CA VAL A 331 -9.23 -2.05 19.71
C VAL A 331 -8.88 -1.10 20.85
N ARG A 332 -9.74 -0.97 21.87
CA ARG A 332 -9.44 -0.16 23.05
C ARG A 332 -8.27 -0.73 23.84
N GLU A 333 -8.22 -2.05 24.05
CA GLU A 333 -7.12 -2.71 24.77
C GLU A 333 -5.77 -2.53 24.04
N ILE A 334 -5.76 -2.63 22.71
CA ILE A 334 -4.55 -2.35 21.89
C ILE A 334 -4.15 -0.89 22.02
N GLN A 335 -5.10 0.04 21.85
CA GLN A 335 -4.82 1.48 21.96
C GLN A 335 -4.30 1.86 23.35
N GLU A 336 -4.84 1.26 24.41
CA GLU A 336 -4.41 1.51 25.79
C GLU A 336 -3.02 0.92 26.05
N LYS A 337 -2.73 -0.27 25.53
CA LYS A 337 -1.38 -0.86 25.59
C LYS A 337 -0.35 -0.01 24.84
N ASP A 338 -0.64 0.40 23.61
CA ASP A 338 0.24 1.25 22.80
C ASP A 338 0.44 2.62 23.47
N TYR A 339 -0.61 3.16 24.10
CA TYR A 339 -0.52 4.40 24.87
C TYR A 339 0.39 4.27 26.10
N GLU A 340 0.27 3.18 26.87
CA GLU A 340 1.15 2.92 28.01
C GLU A 340 2.61 2.72 27.57
N GLU A 341 2.84 2.06 26.43
CA GLU A 341 4.18 1.92 25.84
C GLU A 341 4.75 3.26 25.37
N ALA A 342 3.95 4.06 24.66
CA ALA A 342 4.30 5.41 24.24
C ALA A 342 4.72 6.27 25.44
N LYS A 343 3.92 6.23 26.51
CA LYS A 343 4.20 6.96 27.75
C LYS A 343 5.46 6.46 28.46
N ALA A 344 5.71 5.15 28.49
CA ALA A 344 6.93 4.57 29.04
C ALA A 344 8.20 5.03 28.28
N LEU A 345 8.06 5.31 26.99
CA LEU A 345 9.13 5.84 26.13
C LEU A 345 9.20 7.38 26.10
N GLY A 346 8.35 8.07 26.88
CA GLY A 346 8.37 9.52 27.05
C GLY A 346 7.59 10.32 26.00
N TYR A 347 6.75 9.66 25.20
CA TYR A 347 5.85 10.34 24.26
C TYR A 347 4.60 10.87 24.97
N SER A 348 4.13 12.05 24.55
CA SER A 348 2.95 12.69 25.15
C SER A 348 1.64 12.25 24.48
N THR A 349 1.74 11.74 23.25
CA THR A 349 0.63 11.22 22.44
C THR A 349 1.02 9.93 21.72
N ILE A 350 0.02 9.15 21.33
CA ILE A 350 0.24 7.92 20.55
C ILE A 350 0.69 8.25 19.11
N GLU A 351 0.26 9.38 18.57
CA GLU A 351 0.71 9.88 17.27
C GLU A 351 2.21 10.16 17.25
N GLU A 352 2.76 10.80 18.30
CA GLU A 352 4.20 11.02 18.42
C GLU A 352 4.99 9.70 18.47
N TYR A 353 4.49 8.72 19.22
CA TYR A 353 5.09 7.38 19.27
C TYR A 353 5.07 6.69 17.91
N TYR A 354 3.95 6.71 17.18
CA TYR A 354 3.89 6.13 15.84
C TYR A 354 4.79 6.84 14.82
N GLN A 355 4.94 8.16 14.90
CA GLN A 355 5.91 8.87 14.06
C GLN A 355 7.34 8.42 14.35
N ALA A 356 7.68 8.20 15.63
CA ALA A 356 8.99 7.67 15.99
C ALA A 356 9.18 6.21 15.55
N LEU A 357 8.13 5.40 15.53
CA LEU A 357 8.13 4.03 15.00
C LEU A 357 8.38 3.99 13.50
N ILE A 358 7.77 4.92 12.76
CA ILE A 358 8.03 5.11 11.33
C ILE A 358 9.50 5.50 11.11
N ALA A 359 10.02 6.46 11.88
CA ALA A 359 11.41 6.89 11.79
C ALA A 359 12.37 5.74 12.11
N ALA A 360 12.14 5.01 13.21
CA ALA A 360 12.94 3.84 13.58
C ALA A 360 13.05 2.83 12.42
N ASN A 361 11.92 2.46 11.81
CA ASN A 361 11.88 1.55 10.67
C ASN A 361 12.60 2.11 9.42
N GLN A 362 12.41 3.39 9.09
CA GLN A 362 13.10 4.04 7.97
C GLN A 362 14.62 4.04 8.14
N HIS A 363 15.10 4.05 9.38
CA HIS A 363 16.53 4.07 9.71
C HIS A 363 17.11 2.71 10.10
N GLY A 364 16.32 1.64 9.91
CA GLY A 364 16.74 0.25 10.14
C GLY A 364 16.95 -0.11 11.61
N TYR A 365 16.17 0.49 12.50
CA TYR A 365 16.12 0.11 13.91
C TYR A 365 14.94 -0.84 14.14
N ASP A 366 15.17 -1.89 14.94
CA ASP A 366 14.14 -2.88 15.25
C ASP A 366 13.15 -2.35 16.29
N THR A 367 13.56 -1.35 17.09
CA THR A 367 12.71 -0.73 18.11
C THR A 367 12.83 0.80 18.17
N VAL A 368 11.76 1.44 18.64
CA VAL A 368 11.73 2.89 18.94
C VAL A 368 12.75 3.27 20.00
N SER A 369 12.98 2.40 20.98
CA SER A 369 13.95 2.61 22.05
C SER A 369 15.38 2.73 21.50
N GLU A 370 15.77 1.84 20.58
CA GLU A 370 17.08 1.90 19.92
C GLU A 370 17.24 3.16 19.07
N TYR A 371 16.19 3.55 18.33
CA TYR A 371 16.20 4.79 17.56
C TYR A 371 16.35 6.02 18.46
N ASN A 372 15.63 6.09 19.58
CA ASN A 372 15.73 7.19 20.54
C ASN A 372 17.11 7.27 21.19
N ALA A 373 17.71 6.12 21.53
CA ALA A 373 19.06 6.07 22.07
C ALA A 373 20.08 6.60 21.04
N ALA A 374 19.94 6.19 19.77
CA ALA A 374 20.78 6.68 18.68
C ALA A 374 20.58 8.18 18.42
N LEU A 375 19.34 8.67 18.47
CA LEU A 375 19.03 10.10 18.30
C LEU A 375 19.60 10.93 19.44
N GLN A 376 19.55 10.43 20.67
CA GLN A 376 20.14 11.11 21.82
C GLN A 376 21.68 11.13 21.76
N ASP A 377 22.32 10.03 21.34
CA ASP A 377 23.77 10.00 21.08
C ASP A 377 24.18 10.99 19.97
N ALA A 378 23.41 11.04 18.88
CA ALA A 378 23.59 12.00 17.80
C ALA A 378 23.49 13.45 18.32
N LYS A 379 22.44 13.78 19.10
CA LYS A 379 22.27 15.11 19.71
C LYS A 379 23.40 15.48 20.66
N ASN A 380 23.85 14.54 21.50
CA ASN A 380 24.97 14.76 22.41
C ASN A 380 26.28 15.06 21.66
N LYS A 381 26.39 14.62 20.40
CA LYS A 381 27.52 14.86 19.50
C LYS A 381 27.28 16.03 18.52
N GLY A 382 26.24 16.83 18.75
CA GLY A 382 25.94 18.03 17.97
C GLY A 382 25.19 17.77 16.65
N PHE A 383 24.67 16.57 16.44
CA PHE A 383 23.88 16.24 15.24
C PHE A 383 22.38 16.40 15.49
N ASN A 384 21.68 16.91 14.47
CA ASN A 384 20.23 17.11 14.54
C ASN A 384 19.42 15.86 14.13
N SER A 385 20.07 14.84 13.55
CA SER A 385 19.45 13.56 13.18
C SER A 385 20.43 12.40 13.26
N VAL A 386 19.91 11.17 13.27
CA VAL A 386 20.69 9.93 13.33
C VAL A 386 21.45 9.69 12.02
N GLU A 387 20.89 10.14 10.90
CA GLU A 387 21.43 9.95 9.56
C GLU A 387 22.61 10.88 9.32
N ALA A 388 22.49 12.14 9.76
CA ALA A 388 23.62 13.07 9.78
C ALA A 388 24.78 12.45 10.55
N TYR A 389 24.50 11.86 11.72
CA TYR A 389 25.49 11.18 12.54
C TYR A 389 26.08 9.92 11.88
N LYS A 390 25.27 9.04 11.28
CA LYS A 390 25.74 7.84 10.57
C LYS A 390 26.61 8.19 9.37
N GLU A 391 26.21 9.17 8.57
CA GLU A 391 26.97 9.60 7.40
C GLU A 391 28.30 10.26 7.80
N THR A 392 28.33 11.08 8.85
CA THR A 392 29.57 11.70 9.33
C THR A 392 30.49 10.74 10.08
N ASN A 393 29.98 9.72 10.78
CA ASN A 393 30.81 8.67 11.38
C ASN A 393 31.48 7.77 10.31
N GLY A 394 30.99 7.80 9.08
CA GLY A 394 31.66 7.19 7.92
C GLY A 394 32.89 7.97 7.44
N ILE A 395 33.09 9.21 7.90
CA ILE A 395 34.23 10.05 7.51
C ILE A 395 35.45 9.64 8.35
N GLN A 396 36.28 8.76 7.80
CA GLN A 396 37.50 8.29 8.47
C GLN A 396 38.77 8.92 7.89
N THR A 397 38.70 9.39 6.65
CA THR A 397 39.83 9.95 5.90
C THR A 397 39.50 11.34 5.34
N LEU A 398 40.53 12.11 5.01
CA LEU A 398 40.35 13.42 4.36
C LEU A 398 39.60 13.30 3.02
N GLU A 399 39.78 12.18 2.31
CA GLU A 399 39.06 11.89 1.07
C GLU A 399 37.56 11.66 1.32
N ASP A 400 37.20 10.99 2.42
CA ASP A 400 35.79 10.82 2.80
C ASP A 400 35.14 12.17 3.12
N LEU A 401 35.87 13.05 3.81
CA LEU A 401 35.39 14.41 4.10
C LEU A 401 35.18 15.21 2.83
N GLU A 402 36.14 15.16 1.89
CA GLU A 402 36.00 15.83 0.59
C GLU A 402 34.78 15.32 -0.18
N LYS A 403 34.59 14.01 -0.27
CA LYS A 403 33.43 13.40 -0.94
C LYS A 403 32.12 13.81 -0.28
N TYR A 404 32.07 13.80 1.05
CA TYR A 404 30.89 14.18 1.81
C TYR A 404 30.52 15.64 1.57
N LEU A 405 31.47 16.57 1.71
CA LEU A 405 31.21 17.99 1.50
C LEU A 405 30.77 18.29 0.06
N ASN A 406 31.42 17.69 -0.94
CA ASN A 406 31.02 17.86 -2.35
C ASN A 406 29.65 17.26 -2.67
N LYS A 407 29.18 16.25 -1.92
CA LYS A 407 27.85 15.66 -2.12
C LYS A 407 26.74 16.49 -1.47
N HIS A 408 26.98 17.05 -0.29
CA HIS A 408 25.93 17.65 0.54
C HIS A 408 25.95 19.19 0.58
N PHE A 409 27.05 19.82 0.15
CA PHE A 409 27.26 21.27 0.26
C PHE A 409 27.68 21.91 -1.08
N SER A 410 27.45 21.28 -2.23
CA SER A 410 27.87 21.80 -3.54
C SER A 410 27.08 23.03 -4.01
N GLU A 411 26.01 23.43 -3.32
CA GLU A 411 25.14 24.52 -3.75
C GLU A 411 24.57 25.34 -2.59
N LEU A 412 24.29 26.62 -2.85
CA LEU A 412 23.56 27.51 -1.95
C LEU A 412 22.82 28.60 -2.73
N GLU A 413 21.51 28.68 -2.57
CA GLU A 413 20.71 29.79 -3.09
C GLU A 413 20.81 31.00 -2.13
N THR A 414 21.04 32.20 -2.66
CA THR A 414 21.16 33.45 -1.90
C THR A 414 20.41 34.58 -2.61
N PRO A 415 20.21 35.76 -1.99
CA PRO A 415 19.72 36.94 -2.69
C PRO A 415 20.54 37.36 -3.92
N GLN A 416 21.84 37.00 -3.98
CA GLN A 416 22.69 37.23 -5.14
C GLN A 416 22.47 36.22 -6.29
N GLY A 417 21.73 35.13 -6.01
CA GLY A 417 21.51 34.00 -6.90
C GLY A 417 22.12 32.71 -6.35
N GLU A 418 22.18 31.71 -7.21
CA GLU A 418 22.75 30.40 -6.92
C GLU A 418 24.28 30.43 -6.89
N TRP A 419 24.83 29.83 -5.84
CA TRP A 419 26.26 29.58 -5.67
C TRP A 419 26.53 28.11 -5.86
N PHE A 420 27.61 27.79 -6.56
CA PHE A 420 28.12 26.42 -6.67
C PHE A 420 29.48 26.34 -6.01
N PHE A 421 29.71 25.27 -5.28
CA PHE A 421 30.93 25.06 -4.53
C PHE A 421 31.61 23.76 -4.91
N LYS A 422 32.93 23.75 -4.79
CA LYS A 422 33.73 22.53 -4.82
C LYS A 422 34.70 22.55 -3.65
N PHE A 423 34.67 21.48 -2.88
CA PHE A 423 35.54 21.32 -1.73
C PHE A 423 36.78 20.55 -2.10
N HIS A 424 37.90 21.00 -1.56
CA HIS A 424 39.19 20.35 -1.63
C HIS A 424 39.74 20.21 -0.22
N VAL A 425 39.94 18.97 0.23
CA VAL A 425 40.46 18.64 1.55
C VAL A 425 41.84 18.06 1.40
N SER A 426 42.85 18.77 1.90
CA SER A 426 44.25 18.36 1.73
C SER A 426 45.03 18.47 3.02
N ALA A 427 45.84 17.45 3.30
CA ALA A 427 46.87 17.56 4.32
C ALA A 427 47.93 18.55 3.83
N ILE A 428 48.24 19.58 4.63
CA ILE A 428 49.27 20.55 4.26
C ILE A 428 50.54 20.24 5.04
N ALA A 429 51.44 19.56 4.33
CA ALA A 429 52.82 19.35 4.71
C ALA A 429 53.70 20.47 4.12
N ALA A 430 53.40 21.73 4.45
CA ALA A 430 54.31 22.81 4.08
C ALA A 430 55.47 22.79 5.08
N TYR A 431 56.67 22.50 4.57
CA TYR A 431 57.92 22.52 5.32
C TYR A 431 58.83 23.60 4.73
N ASP A 432 59.55 24.34 5.59
CA ASP A 432 60.61 25.21 5.11
C ASP A 432 61.79 24.39 4.55
N LYS A 433 62.77 25.09 3.97
CA LYS A 433 64.01 24.48 3.46
C LYS A 433 64.80 23.64 4.48
N ASN A 434 64.50 23.76 5.77
CA ASN A 434 65.14 23.03 6.85
C ASN A 434 64.27 21.87 7.36
N GLY A 435 63.13 21.58 6.71
CA GLY A 435 62.21 20.53 7.15
C GLY A 435 61.34 20.93 8.35
N LYS A 436 61.24 22.22 8.70
CA LYS A 436 60.36 22.70 9.78
C LYS A 436 58.96 22.95 9.23
N LYS A 437 57.92 22.37 9.86
CA LYS A 437 56.52 22.60 9.49
C LYS A 437 56.21 24.11 9.61
N ILE A 438 55.84 24.74 8.48
CA ILE A 438 55.52 26.18 8.42
C ILE A 438 54.01 26.45 8.55
N SER A 439 53.17 25.45 8.25
CA SER A 439 51.72 25.59 8.44
C SER A 439 51.32 25.33 9.90
N PRO A 440 50.53 26.21 10.52
CA PRO A 440 50.08 26.03 11.90
C PRO A 440 48.93 25.02 12.04
N TYR A 441 48.44 24.45 10.94
CA TYR A 441 47.32 23.52 10.87
C TYR A 441 47.75 22.14 10.33
N ASP A 442 46.91 21.12 10.52
CA ASP A 442 47.12 19.75 10.08
C ASP A 442 46.58 19.50 8.67
N PHE A 443 45.40 20.04 8.36
CA PHE A 443 44.84 20.02 7.01
C PHE A 443 43.99 21.26 6.73
N LEU A 444 43.72 21.49 5.45
CA LEU A 444 42.96 22.61 4.92
C LEU A 444 41.69 22.12 4.22
N VAL A 445 40.55 22.74 4.53
CA VAL A 445 39.29 22.61 3.79
C VAL A 445 39.12 23.84 2.90
N ASN A 446 39.56 23.74 1.65
CA ASN A 446 39.36 24.80 0.66
C ASN A 446 37.98 24.66 0.01
N THR A 447 37.22 25.76 -0.05
CA THR A 447 35.97 25.86 -0.79
C THR A 447 36.17 26.78 -1.99
N ASP A 448 36.28 26.19 -3.17
CA ASP A 448 36.19 26.94 -4.42
C ASP A 448 34.72 27.30 -4.68
N TRP A 449 34.48 28.41 -5.36
CA TRP A 449 33.16 28.89 -5.73
C TRP A 449 33.07 29.19 -7.21
N PHE A 450 31.86 29.06 -7.75
CA PHE A 450 31.54 29.34 -9.14
C PHE A 450 30.27 30.18 -9.25
N ASN A 451 30.06 30.78 -10.42
CA ASN A 451 28.97 31.72 -10.74
C ASN A 451 29.05 33.07 -10.02
N GLN A 452 29.17 33.07 -8.69
CA GLN A 452 29.24 34.27 -7.84
C GLN A 452 30.56 34.30 -7.07
N SER A 453 31.07 35.49 -6.70
CA SER A 453 32.31 35.62 -5.93
C SER A 453 32.07 36.28 -4.58
N PRO A 454 32.62 35.75 -3.45
CA PRO A 454 32.47 36.41 -2.15
C PRO A 454 33.06 37.82 -2.18
N GLY A 455 34.11 38.04 -2.97
CA GLY A 455 34.74 39.34 -3.17
C GLY A 455 33.97 40.32 -4.06
N SER A 456 32.85 39.92 -4.68
CA SER A 456 32.02 40.80 -5.51
C SER A 456 30.71 41.23 -4.83
N ILE A 457 30.40 40.72 -3.63
CA ILE A 457 29.14 41.03 -2.92
C ILE A 457 29.02 42.54 -2.70
N ASP A 458 30.09 43.18 -2.24
CA ASP A 458 30.08 44.62 -1.93
C ASP A 458 29.91 45.49 -3.19
N ASP A 459 30.43 45.03 -4.33
CA ASP A 459 30.36 45.73 -5.62
C ASP A 459 29.08 45.45 -6.41
N ALA A 460 28.23 44.52 -5.97
CA ALA A 460 27.02 44.14 -6.68
C ALA A 460 26.03 45.31 -6.71
N VAL A 461 25.83 45.91 -7.89
CA VAL A 461 24.94 47.07 -8.08
C VAL A 461 23.45 46.71 -8.08
N ASN A 462 23.14 45.44 -8.30
CA ASN A 462 21.78 44.89 -8.35
C ASN A 462 21.27 44.41 -6.98
N LEU A 463 22.06 44.53 -5.92
CA LEU A 463 21.68 44.15 -4.55
C LEU A 463 21.56 45.38 -3.65
N THR A 464 20.53 45.38 -2.81
CA THR A 464 20.39 46.32 -1.68
C THR A 464 21.43 46.02 -0.60
N ALA A 465 21.66 46.96 0.33
CA ALA A 465 22.59 46.76 1.44
C ALA A 465 22.15 45.58 2.34
N GLU A 466 20.85 45.45 2.57
CA GLU A 466 20.24 44.37 3.33
C GLU A 466 20.47 43.01 2.66
N GLN A 467 20.27 42.92 1.34
CA GLN A 467 20.54 41.70 0.59
C GLN A 467 22.02 41.33 0.57
N LYS A 468 22.93 42.31 0.48
CA LYS A 468 24.38 42.06 0.58
C LYS A 468 24.74 41.47 1.94
N GLN A 469 24.21 42.04 3.02
CA GLN A 469 24.44 41.54 4.36
C GLN A 469 23.84 40.14 4.55
N GLN A 470 22.61 39.92 4.10
CA GLN A 470 21.96 38.61 4.14
C GLN A 470 22.78 37.54 3.39
N THR A 471 23.29 37.85 2.19
CA THR A 471 24.19 36.93 1.45
C THR A 471 25.45 36.62 2.25
N LYS A 472 26.09 37.62 2.88
CA LYS A 472 27.29 37.39 3.73
C LYS A 472 26.99 36.52 4.93
N ASP A 473 25.84 36.71 5.58
CA ASP A 473 25.42 35.91 6.74
C ASP A 473 25.12 34.47 6.34
N MET A 474 24.46 34.25 5.20
CA MET A 474 24.22 32.90 4.66
C MET A 474 25.52 32.17 4.31
N LEU A 475 26.47 32.84 3.65
CA LEU A 475 27.79 32.28 3.34
C LEU A 475 28.61 31.98 4.60
N ARG A 476 28.48 32.84 5.62
CA ARG A 476 29.10 32.64 6.92
C ARG A 476 28.54 31.41 7.61
N ASP A 477 27.22 31.28 7.69
CA ASP A 477 26.56 30.14 8.32
C ASP A 477 26.78 28.83 7.55
N PHE A 478 26.86 28.92 6.23
CA PHE A 478 27.28 27.81 5.37
C PHE A 478 28.68 27.31 5.75
N GLN A 479 29.67 28.21 5.87
CA GLN A 479 31.03 27.82 6.26
C GLN A 479 31.16 27.35 7.70
N LYS A 480 30.30 27.83 8.62
CA LYS A 480 30.22 27.26 9.98
C LYS A 480 29.81 25.80 9.95
N LYS A 481 28.78 25.44 9.17
CA LYS A 481 28.34 24.04 9.01
C LYS A 481 29.47 23.15 8.49
N VAL A 482 30.19 23.63 7.47
CA VAL A 482 31.37 22.93 6.92
C VAL A 482 32.44 22.73 7.99
N ALA A 483 32.73 23.77 8.78
CA ALA A 483 33.70 23.72 9.85
C ALA A 483 33.30 22.71 10.95
N ASP A 484 32.04 22.75 11.39
CA ASP A 484 31.53 21.85 12.43
C ASP A 484 31.65 20.38 12.00
N ILE A 485 31.32 20.06 10.74
CA ILE A 485 31.49 18.71 10.17
C ILE A 485 32.97 18.29 10.19
N ALA A 486 33.88 19.17 9.72
CA ALA A 486 35.31 18.85 9.66
C ALA A 486 35.92 18.66 11.06
N ILE A 487 35.55 19.51 12.03
CA ILE A 487 36.01 19.45 13.41
C ILE A 487 35.50 18.16 14.09
N ASN A 488 34.23 17.82 13.90
CA ASN A 488 33.65 16.61 14.48
C ASN A 488 34.21 15.32 13.86
N ALA A 489 34.49 15.31 12.55
CA ALA A 489 35.08 14.15 11.88
C ALA A 489 36.55 13.93 12.27
N PHE A 490 37.28 14.99 12.59
CA PHE A 490 38.71 14.94 12.94
C PHE A 490 38.99 15.64 14.27
N PRO A 491 38.53 15.06 15.40
CA PRO A 491 38.79 15.63 16.71
C PRO A 491 40.30 15.70 16.96
N ASN A 492 40.74 16.71 17.71
CA ASN A 492 42.15 16.95 18.04
C ASN A 492 43.05 17.31 16.83
N LYS A 493 42.48 17.74 15.70
CA LYS A 493 43.23 18.29 14.58
C LYS A 493 43.10 19.80 14.50
N LYS A 494 44.19 20.46 14.15
CA LYS A 494 44.18 21.88 13.79
C LYS A 494 43.67 22.00 12.35
N ILE A 495 42.51 22.59 12.17
CA ILE A 495 41.82 22.68 10.89
C ILE A 495 41.69 24.15 10.54
N GLN A 496 41.99 24.45 9.28
CA GLN A 496 41.66 25.73 8.67
C GLN A 496 40.75 25.47 7.47
N GLY A 497 39.85 26.38 7.19
CA GLY A 497 39.08 26.32 5.97
C GLY A 497 38.46 27.66 5.60
N GLY A 498 37.68 27.64 4.52
CA GLY A 498 36.97 28.80 4.03
C GLY A 498 36.97 28.90 2.51
N PHE A 499 36.58 30.07 2.03
CA PHE A 499 36.58 30.39 0.61
C PHE A 499 37.99 30.85 0.21
N TYR A 500 38.74 29.98 -0.47
CA TYR A 500 39.96 30.37 -1.18
C TYR A 500 39.78 30.29 -2.69
N THR A 501 40.35 31.26 -3.41
CA THR A 501 40.60 31.09 -4.83
C THR A 501 42.10 30.93 -4.99
N VAL A 502 42.50 29.73 -5.39
CA VAL A 502 43.82 29.50 -5.93
C VAL A 502 43.68 29.70 -7.43
N SER A 503 44.09 30.84 -7.97
CA SER A 503 44.15 30.98 -9.43
C SER A 503 45.38 30.24 -9.95
N THR A 504 45.33 28.91 -9.97
CA THR A 504 46.22 28.07 -10.81
C THR A 504 45.76 28.04 -12.26
N TYR A 505 44.53 28.49 -12.52
CA TYR A 505 43.97 28.51 -13.85
C TYR A 505 44.54 29.65 -14.68
N SER A 506 44.99 29.32 -15.90
CA SER A 506 45.31 30.32 -16.90
C SER A 506 44.10 31.25 -17.12
N LYS A 507 44.37 32.50 -17.52
CA LYS A 507 43.31 33.48 -17.83
C LYS A 507 42.27 32.94 -18.83
N SER A 508 42.69 32.08 -19.77
CA SER A 508 41.79 31.41 -20.72
C SER A 508 40.87 30.40 -20.03
N THR A 509 41.38 29.55 -19.13
CA THR A 509 40.53 28.61 -18.39
C THR A 509 39.51 29.34 -17.51
N LEU A 510 39.93 30.38 -16.79
CA LEU A 510 39.01 31.19 -15.99
C LEU A 510 37.90 31.82 -16.85
N THR A 511 38.19 32.15 -18.11
CA THR A 511 37.21 32.69 -19.06
C THR A 511 36.19 31.63 -19.48
N GLU A 512 36.62 30.40 -19.74
CA GLU A 512 35.72 29.28 -20.08
C GLU A 512 34.89 28.82 -18.88
N LEU A 513 35.48 28.72 -17.69
CA LEU A 513 34.77 28.36 -16.45
C LEU A 513 33.66 29.37 -16.13
N ARG A 514 33.86 30.67 -16.40
CA ARG A 514 32.85 31.72 -16.22
C ARG A 514 31.70 31.66 -17.23
N LYS A 515 31.85 30.93 -18.33
CA LYS A 515 30.78 30.76 -19.33
C LYS A 515 29.88 29.56 -19.03
N ALA A 516 30.32 28.64 -18.16
CA ALA A 516 29.54 27.48 -17.78
C ALA A 516 28.25 27.92 -17.08
N LYS A 517 27.12 27.37 -17.53
CA LYS A 517 25.78 27.66 -17.00
C LYS A 517 25.23 26.53 -16.15
N SER A 518 25.90 25.38 -16.12
CA SER A 518 25.57 24.25 -15.25
C SER A 518 26.82 23.61 -14.65
N PHE A 519 26.61 22.79 -13.62
CA PHE A 519 27.66 22.02 -12.96
C PHE A 519 28.32 21.01 -13.92
N GLU A 520 27.56 20.42 -14.85
CA GLU A 520 28.06 19.49 -15.86
C GLU A 520 28.99 20.17 -16.87
N GLU A 521 28.60 21.35 -17.36
CA GLU A 521 29.44 22.16 -18.26
C GLU A 521 30.74 22.56 -17.55
N PHE A 522 30.62 23.01 -16.32
CA PHE A 522 31.74 23.38 -15.48
C PHE A 522 32.70 22.21 -15.24
N SER A 523 32.16 21.06 -14.84
CA SER A 523 32.91 19.81 -14.63
C SER A 523 33.62 19.36 -15.90
N SER A 524 33.01 19.56 -17.07
CA SER A 524 33.63 19.27 -18.36
C SER A 524 34.84 20.16 -18.64
N VAL A 525 34.75 21.47 -18.38
CA VAL A 525 35.87 22.42 -18.57
C VAL A 525 37.04 22.09 -17.62
N LEU A 526 36.75 21.71 -16.38
CA LEU A 526 37.78 21.29 -15.42
C LEU A 526 38.52 20.02 -15.88
N ARG A 527 37.79 18.97 -16.28
CA ARG A 527 38.40 17.72 -16.77
C ARG A 527 39.31 17.96 -17.97
N GLN A 528 38.97 18.93 -18.83
CA GLN A 528 39.80 19.28 -19.98
C GLN A 528 41.07 20.05 -19.58
N THR A 529 41.00 20.85 -18.51
CA THR A 529 42.12 21.72 -18.10
C THR A 529 43.20 20.97 -17.31
N ASP A 530 42.83 20.02 -16.45
CA ASP A 530 43.79 19.21 -15.67
C ASP A 530 44.79 18.45 -16.55
N SER A 531 44.50 18.27 -17.84
CA SER A 531 45.33 17.52 -18.78
C SER A 531 46.41 18.32 -19.54
N ARG A 532 46.40 19.66 -19.54
CA ARG A 532 47.19 20.44 -20.55
C ARG A 532 48.24 21.45 -20.06
N ASP A 533 48.25 21.93 -18.82
CA ASP A 533 49.04 23.16 -18.53
C ASP A 533 49.69 23.29 -17.14
N ALA A 534 49.86 22.21 -16.38
CA ALA A 534 50.47 22.27 -15.03
C ALA A 534 51.94 22.78 -15.02
N SER A 535 52.66 22.74 -16.15
CA SER A 535 54.09 23.10 -16.24
C SER A 535 54.39 24.57 -16.52
N LYS A 536 53.38 25.45 -16.69
CA LYS A 536 53.57 26.87 -17.07
C LYS A 536 53.13 27.90 -16.02
N ILE A 537 52.74 27.47 -14.82
CA ILE A 537 52.26 28.38 -13.77
C ILE A 537 53.46 28.88 -12.94
N THR A 538 53.95 30.09 -13.22
CA THR A 538 55.12 30.69 -12.54
C THR A 538 54.79 31.70 -11.45
N GLU A 539 53.51 32.07 -11.24
CA GLU A 539 53.10 32.98 -10.17
C GLU A 539 51.80 32.49 -9.52
N TYR A 540 51.86 32.20 -8.21
CA TYR A 540 50.70 31.83 -7.41
C TYR A 540 50.18 33.07 -6.68
N THR A 541 48.94 33.47 -6.97
CA THR A 541 48.23 34.42 -6.09
C THR A 541 47.03 33.67 -5.52
N SER A 542 47.01 33.50 -4.19
CA SER A 542 45.86 32.97 -3.47
C SER A 542 45.12 34.15 -2.84
N PHE A 543 43.80 34.22 -3.04
CA PHE A 543 42.95 35.16 -2.32
C PHE A 543 42.03 34.38 -1.39
N SER A 544 42.05 34.75 -0.11
CA SER A 544 41.08 34.27 0.88
C SER A 544 40.07 35.38 1.15
N PHE A 545 38.77 35.10 1.03
CA PHE A 545 37.72 36.08 1.29
C PHE A 545 37.03 35.85 2.62
N LEU A 546 36.99 34.61 3.06
CA LEU A 546 36.49 34.24 4.37
C LEU A 546 37.22 33.01 4.83
N THR A 547 37.77 33.07 6.05
CA THR A 547 38.51 31.96 6.63
C THR A 547 38.01 31.68 8.02
N TRP A 548 38.02 30.41 8.39
CA TRP A 548 37.76 29.95 9.74
C TRP A 548 38.88 29.00 10.17
N ARG A 549 39.08 28.92 11.48
CA ARG A 549 40.01 27.98 12.10
C ARG A 549 39.59 27.63 13.51
N ASN A 550 39.99 26.45 13.97
CA ASN A 550 39.79 25.98 15.34
C ASN A 550 41.03 26.18 16.24
N PHE A 551 41.97 27.03 15.82
CA PHE A 551 43.16 27.42 16.60
C PHE A 551 43.46 28.92 16.46
N LYS A 552 44.09 29.54 17.48
CA LYS A 552 44.45 30.96 17.45
C LYS A 552 45.81 31.18 16.76
N SER A 553 45.94 32.19 15.89
CA SER A 553 47.22 32.43 15.19
C SER A 553 48.21 33.34 15.92
N ALA A 554 47.76 34.09 16.92
CA ALA A 554 48.48 35.30 17.36
C ALA A 554 49.56 35.08 18.43
N THR A 555 49.66 33.92 19.08
CA THR A 555 50.42 33.84 20.35
C THR A 555 51.64 32.94 20.39
N GLY A 556 51.98 32.18 19.34
CA GLY A 556 53.08 31.20 19.42
C GLY A 556 52.89 30.16 20.53
N SER A 557 51.74 30.17 21.20
CA SER A 557 51.31 29.24 22.23
C SER A 557 50.21 28.39 21.61
N GLU A 558 50.32 27.08 21.78
CA GLU A 558 49.47 26.03 21.23
C GLU A 558 48.05 26.01 21.80
N ALA A 559 47.43 27.17 22.08
CA ALA A 559 46.09 27.27 22.63
C ALA A 559 45.06 26.88 21.55
N TYR A 560 44.70 25.60 21.58
CA TYR A 560 43.74 24.91 20.74
C TYR A 560 42.41 24.76 21.52
N ASP A 561 41.28 24.85 20.83
CA ASP A 561 39.96 24.55 21.40
C ASP A 561 39.31 23.51 20.49
N ASP A 562 39.32 22.27 20.98
CA ASP A 562 39.28 21.06 20.16
C ASP A 562 37.97 20.86 19.40
N ASN A 563 36.92 21.58 19.80
CA ASN A 563 35.55 21.27 19.44
C ASN A 563 34.77 22.47 18.86
N LYS A 564 35.41 23.59 18.54
CA LYS A 564 34.72 24.73 17.91
C LYS A 564 35.65 25.64 17.11
N ILE A 565 35.05 26.42 16.22
CA ILE A 565 35.71 27.54 15.56
C ILE A 565 36.20 28.53 16.62
N THR A 566 37.48 28.85 16.61
CA THR A 566 38.08 29.84 17.51
C THR A 566 38.17 31.20 16.87
N GLU A 567 38.34 31.25 15.55
CA GLU A 567 38.46 32.50 14.80
C GLU A 567 37.79 32.38 13.43
N PHE A 568 37.12 33.46 13.02
CA PHE A 568 36.36 33.56 11.78
C PHE A 568 36.55 34.96 11.19
N PHE A 569 37.14 35.06 10.00
CA PHE A 569 37.53 36.32 9.37
C PHE A 569 36.81 36.48 8.04
N TRP A 570 36.38 37.71 7.74
CA TRP A 570 35.93 38.12 6.42
C TRP A 570 36.92 39.16 5.90
N TYR A 571 37.64 38.86 4.83
CA TYR A 571 38.60 39.77 4.21
C TYR A 571 37.95 40.56 3.08
N THR A 572 38.07 41.89 3.12
CA THR A 572 37.63 42.78 2.06
C THR A 572 38.79 43.04 1.10
N LYS A 573 38.71 42.43 -0.09
CA LYS A 573 39.38 42.67 -1.39
C LYS A 573 40.87 43.10 -1.52
N ASP A 574 41.64 43.41 -0.48
CA ASP A 574 43.00 43.98 -0.68
C ASP A 574 44.17 43.37 0.13
N ASP A 575 43.95 42.30 0.89
CA ASP A 575 45.06 41.59 1.54
C ASP A 575 45.76 40.65 0.53
N LYS A 576 46.58 41.23 -0.34
CA LYS A 576 47.46 40.50 -1.25
C LYS A 576 48.55 39.77 -0.45
N PHE A 577 48.31 38.53 -0.07
CA PHE A 577 49.40 37.63 0.30
C PHE A 577 50.15 37.21 -0.97
N LYS A 578 51.24 37.92 -1.28
CA LYS A 578 52.28 37.38 -2.17
C LYS A 578 53.05 36.34 -1.34
N PHE A 579 52.87 35.06 -1.66
CA PHE A 579 53.71 33.98 -1.12
C PHE A 579 55.02 33.89 -1.87
#